data_AF-A0A8C5PY33-F1
#
_entry.id   AF-A0A8C5PY33-F1
#
_cell.length_a   1.000
_cell.length_b   1.000
_cell.length_c   1.000
_cell.angle_alpha   90.00
_cell.angle_beta   90.00
_cell.angle_gamma   90.00
#
_symmetry.space_group_name_H-M   'P 1'
#
loop_
_entity.id
_entity.type
_entity.pdbx_description
1 polymer ?
#
loop_
_entity_poly.entity_id
_entity_poly.type
_entity_poly.pdbx_seq_one_letter_code
_entity_poly.pdbx_strand_id
1 'polypeptide(L)'
;MAGTVLRRVLRRELRSVCLGVRSMASEAGSPTYQYETLKVTTPGEHVLHVELNRPEKRNAMNRSFWSEMVLCFRAIAEDPVCRAVVISGAGKMFTSGIDLMDLGSDFLQPGDSDAARIAWDLRRKVTRYQESFSVIEKCPKPVIAAVHGGCIGGGVDLVSACDIRYCTQDAWFQVKAIPFRNPIYGGLRSGMSVYIQGMIPHHVNRFSVNFSCGQFDGTDIAFHFNPRFDGRDTVVFNTFQSGSWGPEERKNDGIPFRKGGHFELVFLVNPGSFQVNVNGFPFYEYRHRIPLERVQCVHVAGDVTIQSLTVVGGGGGMATLPSFPTGGPAPGFPNMSLPVMGGPVYNPPVPYNGMMPGGMCSKKTVVVRGFVPVGAQRFHINFKVSSTNDIALHFNPRMNENTVVRNSQLRGSWGQEERKNPFNPFLPGQYFDISIRFGNQRYKIYVNGQNFCEYKHRFPAFHLIDSLEIAGNVVLSLVQC
;
A
#
# COMPACT_ATOMS: atom_id res chain seq x y z
N MET A 1 24.78 -6.18 -38.57
CA MET A 1 25.14 -7.57 -38.19
C MET A 1 25.82 -7.71 -36.81
N ALA A 2 26.40 -6.65 -36.22
CA ALA A 2 27.07 -6.73 -34.90
C ALA A 2 26.14 -6.90 -33.67
N GLY A 3 24.91 -6.37 -33.71
CA GLY A 3 23.98 -6.40 -32.57
C GLY A 3 23.38 -7.78 -32.24
N THR A 4 23.27 -8.67 -33.22
CA THR A 4 22.69 -10.02 -33.05
C THR A 4 23.71 -10.99 -32.45
N VAL A 5 25.00 -10.79 -32.73
CA VAL A 5 26.10 -11.58 -32.15
C VAL A 5 26.31 -11.20 -30.69
N LEU A 6 26.31 -9.90 -30.37
CA LEU A 6 26.46 -9.41 -28.99
C LEU A 6 25.31 -9.89 -28.09
N ARG A 7 24.06 -9.88 -28.59
CA ARG A 7 22.89 -10.43 -27.86
C ARG A 7 22.96 -11.94 -27.66
N ARG A 8 23.56 -12.69 -28.59
CA ARG A 8 23.77 -14.14 -28.45
C ARG A 8 24.88 -14.46 -27.46
N VAL A 9 25.99 -13.70 -27.46
CA VAL A 9 27.09 -13.84 -26.50
C VAL A 9 26.63 -13.50 -25.08
N LEU A 10 25.96 -12.36 -24.89
CA LEU A 10 25.41 -11.96 -23.59
C LEU A 10 24.35 -12.95 -23.05
N ARG A 11 23.49 -13.50 -23.91
CA ARG A 11 22.54 -14.56 -23.49
C ARG A 11 23.22 -15.88 -23.14
N ARG A 12 24.38 -16.18 -23.74
CA ARG A 12 25.16 -17.39 -23.45
C ARG A 12 25.91 -17.25 -22.13
N GLU A 13 26.50 -16.09 -21.86
CA GLU A 13 27.15 -15.80 -20.58
C GLU A 13 26.16 -15.69 -19.43
N LEU A 14 25.00 -15.02 -19.59
CA LEU A 14 23.98 -14.94 -18.55
C LEU A 14 23.35 -16.30 -18.23
N ARG A 15 23.15 -17.17 -19.24
CA ARG A 15 22.75 -18.56 -19.00
C ARG A 15 23.85 -19.36 -18.31
N SER A 16 25.12 -19.14 -18.65
CA SER A 16 26.27 -19.77 -18.00
C SER A 16 26.41 -19.36 -16.54
N VAL A 17 26.09 -18.12 -16.18
CA VAL A 17 26.11 -17.62 -14.79
C VAL A 17 24.95 -18.22 -13.99
N CYS A 18 23.72 -18.22 -14.52
CA CYS A 18 22.57 -18.84 -13.83
C CYS A 18 22.66 -20.37 -13.74
N LEU A 19 23.24 -21.04 -14.74
CA LEU A 19 23.55 -22.48 -14.69
C LEU A 19 24.77 -22.77 -13.80
N GLY A 20 25.75 -21.86 -13.76
CA GLY A 20 26.94 -21.96 -12.92
C GLY A 20 26.60 -21.91 -11.43
N VAL A 21 25.72 -20.99 -11.01
CA VAL A 21 25.22 -20.94 -9.61
C VAL A 21 24.44 -22.20 -9.25
N ARG A 22 23.68 -22.78 -10.19
CA ARG A 22 23.00 -24.09 -9.99
C ARG A 22 23.96 -25.28 -9.98
N SER A 23 25.08 -25.20 -10.69
CA SER A 23 26.09 -26.25 -10.80
C SER A 23 27.09 -26.25 -9.62
N MET A 24 27.26 -25.15 -8.90
CA MET A 24 28.20 -25.03 -7.78
C MET A 24 27.66 -25.58 -6.45
N ALA A 25 26.41 -26.03 -6.40
CA ALA A 25 25.79 -26.59 -5.20
C ALA A 25 26.24 -28.03 -4.85
N SER A 26 27.34 -28.52 -5.43
CA SER A 26 27.77 -29.94 -5.38
C SER A 26 29.07 -30.23 -4.62
N GLU A 27 29.65 -29.28 -3.88
CA GLU A 27 30.73 -29.62 -2.93
C GLU A 27 30.19 -29.70 -1.50
N ALA A 28 30.58 -30.79 -0.83
CA ALA A 28 30.07 -31.20 0.47
C ALA A 28 30.16 -30.08 1.51
N GLY A 29 29.06 -29.84 2.23
CA GLY A 29 28.96 -28.79 3.23
C GLY A 29 30.02 -28.92 4.33
N SER A 30 30.55 -27.78 4.77
CA SER A 30 31.40 -27.72 5.96
C SER A 30 30.65 -28.30 7.17
N PRO A 31 31.28 -29.14 8.02
CA PRO A 31 30.64 -29.73 9.20
C PRO A 31 30.09 -28.69 10.20
N THR A 32 30.50 -27.42 10.05
CA THR A 32 30.07 -26.30 10.90
C THR A 32 28.62 -25.85 10.67
N TYR A 33 28.04 -26.09 9.49
CA TYR A 33 26.74 -25.53 9.08
C TYR A 33 25.72 -26.62 8.73
N GLN A 34 25.16 -27.27 9.75
CA GLN A 34 24.11 -28.29 9.58
C GLN A 34 22.76 -27.78 10.05
N TYR A 35 21.80 -27.68 9.12
CA TYR A 35 20.45 -27.18 9.35
C TYR A 35 19.43 -28.00 8.56
N GLU A 36 18.18 -28.03 9.02
CA GLU A 36 17.07 -28.68 8.35
C GLU A 36 16.57 -27.84 7.17
N THR A 37 16.42 -26.53 7.40
CA THR A 37 15.71 -25.62 6.48
C THR A 37 16.63 -24.72 5.68
N LEU A 38 17.94 -24.78 5.94
CA LEU A 38 18.97 -24.05 5.24
C LEU A 38 20.03 -25.03 4.74
N LYS A 39 20.50 -24.84 3.51
CA LYS A 39 21.66 -25.54 2.97
C LYS A 39 22.79 -24.54 2.78
N VAL A 40 23.90 -24.74 3.47
CA VAL A 40 25.08 -23.86 3.37
C VAL A 40 26.18 -24.55 2.55
N THR A 41 26.66 -23.88 1.51
CA THR A 41 27.74 -24.36 0.64
C THR A 41 28.77 -23.26 0.37
N THR A 42 29.91 -23.62 -0.20
CA THR A 42 31.01 -22.70 -0.51
C THR A 42 31.28 -22.73 -2.01
N PRO A 43 30.51 -22.00 -2.85
CA PRO A 43 30.65 -22.07 -4.30
C PRO A 43 31.93 -21.44 -4.85
N GLY A 44 32.67 -20.69 -4.04
CA GLY A 44 33.93 -20.06 -4.41
C GLY A 44 34.70 -19.64 -3.17
N GLU A 45 35.98 -19.28 -3.37
CA GLU A 45 36.85 -18.86 -2.28
C GLU A 45 36.22 -17.69 -1.50
N HIS A 46 36.12 -17.85 -0.18
CA HIS A 46 35.54 -16.87 0.74
C HIS A 46 34.04 -16.54 0.54
N VAL A 47 33.31 -17.25 -0.31
CA VAL A 47 31.87 -17.02 -0.54
C VAL A 47 31.07 -18.15 0.11
N LEU A 48 30.18 -17.79 1.03
CA LEU A 48 29.18 -18.71 1.55
C LEU A 48 27.85 -18.53 0.81
N HIS A 49 27.21 -19.63 0.45
CA HIS A 49 25.89 -19.66 -0.15
C HIS A 49 24.91 -20.31 0.81
N VAL A 50 23.92 -19.54 1.26
CA VAL A 50 22.83 -19.96 2.14
C VAL A 50 21.57 -20.13 1.31
N GLU A 51 21.18 -21.37 1.03
CA GLU A 51 19.99 -21.69 0.25
C GLU A 51 18.83 -22.07 1.19
N LEU A 52 17.66 -21.44 1.02
CA LEU A 52 16.42 -21.87 1.68
C LEU A 52 16.06 -23.26 1.17
N ASN A 53 15.96 -24.25 2.05
CA ASN A 53 15.97 -25.67 1.70
C ASN A 53 14.69 -26.39 2.15
N ARG A 54 13.52 -25.89 1.73
CA ARG A 54 12.23 -26.62 1.84
C ARG A 54 11.46 -26.54 0.50
N PRO A 55 12.06 -26.95 -0.63
CA PRO A 55 11.51 -26.70 -1.96
C PRO A 55 10.11 -27.30 -2.18
N GLU A 56 9.83 -28.45 -1.56
CA GLU A 56 8.53 -29.13 -1.56
C GLU A 56 7.42 -28.33 -0.86
N LYS A 57 7.78 -27.48 0.09
CA LYS A 57 6.91 -26.50 0.75
C LYS A 57 7.11 -25.07 0.22
N ARG A 58 7.73 -24.92 -0.95
CA ARG A 58 8.04 -23.61 -1.57
C ARG A 58 8.84 -22.70 -0.63
N ASN A 59 9.73 -23.28 0.17
CA ASN A 59 10.55 -22.61 1.17
C ASN A 59 9.74 -21.81 2.19
N ALA A 60 8.56 -22.30 2.60
CA ALA A 60 7.79 -21.70 3.67
C ALA A 60 8.59 -21.68 4.99
N MET A 61 8.48 -20.60 5.76
CA MET A 61 9.27 -20.31 6.95
C MET A 61 8.58 -20.85 8.21
N ASN A 62 9.04 -22.00 8.72
CA ASN A 62 8.56 -22.66 9.94
C ASN A 62 9.47 -22.34 11.15
N ARG A 63 9.13 -22.85 12.33
CA ARG A 63 9.87 -22.68 13.58
C ARG A 63 11.37 -22.99 13.48
N SER A 64 11.74 -24.07 12.77
CA SER A 64 13.14 -24.42 12.51
C SER A 64 13.84 -23.30 11.77
N PHE A 65 13.28 -22.83 10.65
CA PHE A 65 13.83 -21.72 9.87
C PHE A 65 14.12 -20.47 10.70
N TRP A 66 13.16 -20.03 11.52
CA TRP A 66 13.32 -18.83 12.34
C TRP A 66 14.49 -18.92 13.33
N SER A 67 14.76 -20.13 13.83
CA SER A 67 15.86 -20.37 14.76
C SER A 67 17.18 -20.58 14.02
N GLU A 68 17.17 -21.35 12.95
CA GLU A 68 18.34 -21.69 12.14
C GLU A 68 18.95 -20.46 11.45
N MET A 69 18.13 -19.51 10.97
CA MET A 69 18.65 -18.26 10.40
C MET A 69 19.48 -17.46 11.40
N VAL A 70 19.04 -17.38 12.67
CA VAL A 70 19.77 -16.70 13.74
C VAL A 70 21.10 -17.40 14.01
N LEU A 71 21.09 -18.73 14.13
CA LEU A 71 22.30 -19.50 14.36
C LEU A 71 23.28 -19.41 13.19
N CYS A 72 22.78 -19.53 11.97
CA CYS A 72 23.55 -19.46 10.74
C CYS A 72 24.25 -18.11 10.58
N PHE A 73 23.51 -17.00 10.66
CA PHE A 73 24.11 -15.68 10.44
C PHE A 73 25.02 -15.22 11.58
N ARG A 74 24.81 -15.68 12.82
CA ARG A 74 25.78 -15.46 13.90
C ARG A 74 27.08 -16.22 13.68
N ALA A 75 27.01 -17.48 13.25
CA ALA A 75 28.20 -18.26 12.91
C ALA A 75 28.93 -17.64 11.69
N ILE A 76 28.18 -17.23 10.66
CA ILE A 76 28.73 -16.54 9.50
C ILE A 76 29.41 -15.23 9.92
N ALA A 77 28.85 -14.44 10.83
CA ALA A 77 29.44 -13.18 11.26
C ALA A 77 30.86 -13.36 11.83
N GLU A 78 31.08 -14.43 12.60
CA GLU A 78 32.36 -14.74 13.26
C GLU A 78 33.34 -15.54 12.39
N ASP A 79 32.93 -16.05 11.23
CA ASP A 79 33.76 -16.88 10.37
C ASP A 79 34.92 -16.08 9.72
N PRO A 80 36.20 -16.27 10.07
CA PRO A 80 37.27 -15.42 9.53
C PRO A 80 37.55 -15.65 8.03
N VAL A 81 37.05 -16.74 7.45
CA VAL A 81 37.29 -17.12 6.05
C VAL A 81 36.21 -16.53 5.13
N CYS A 82 34.97 -16.41 5.59
CA CYS A 82 33.87 -15.86 4.79
C CYS A 82 34.01 -14.33 4.61
N ARG A 83 33.95 -13.87 3.36
CA ARG A 83 33.97 -12.45 2.96
C ARG A 83 32.68 -11.96 2.33
N ALA A 84 31.83 -12.84 1.79
CA ALA A 84 30.54 -12.50 1.21
C ALA A 84 29.55 -13.66 1.34
N VAL A 85 28.26 -13.33 1.42
CA VAL A 85 27.17 -14.29 1.55
C VAL A 85 26.21 -14.11 0.40
N VAL A 86 25.78 -15.21 -0.23
CA VAL A 86 24.67 -15.23 -1.18
C VAL A 86 23.51 -15.99 -0.57
N ILE A 87 22.30 -15.40 -0.58
CA ILE A 87 21.06 -16.08 -0.19
C ILE A 87 20.24 -16.39 -1.44
N SER A 88 19.78 -17.64 -1.58
CA SER A 88 18.80 -18.03 -2.61
C SER A 88 17.75 -18.98 -2.04
N GLY A 89 16.74 -19.37 -2.84
CA GLY A 89 15.78 -20.41 -2.44
C GLY A 89 15.84 -21.66 -3.32
N ALA A 90 15.72 -22.85 -2.74
CA ALA A 90 15.67 -24.08 -3.53
C ALA A 90 14.35 -24.21 -4.29
N GLY A 91 14.36 -24.87 -5.45
CA GLY A 91 13.15 -25.24 -6.19
C GLY A 91 12.54 -24.11 -7.04
N LYS A 92 11.20 -24.10 -7.16
CA LYS A 92 10.47 -23.32 -8.18
C LYS A 92 10.42 -21.81 -7.91
N MET A 93 10.63 -21.37 -6.68
CA MET A 93 10.55 -19.97 -6.27
C MET A 93 11.44 -19.71 -5.06
N PHE A 94 11.70 -18.43 -4.78
CA PHE A 94 12.48 -18.01 -3.64
C PHE A 94 11.84 -18.42 -2.32
N THR A 95 10.63 -17.93 -2.00
CA THR A 95 9.87 -18.38 -0.81
C THR A 95 8.40 -17.96 -0.87
N SER A 96 7.51 -18.81 -0.35
CA SER A 96 6.10 -18.47 -0.08
C SER A 96 5.88 -17.70 1.22
N GLY A 97 6.94 -17.37 1.98
CA GLY A 97 6.86 -16.61 3.22
C GLY A 97 6.54 -17.46 4.44
N ILE A 98 5.83 -16.88 5.41
CA ILE A 98 5.47 -17.52 6.68
C ILE A 98 4.71 -18.84 6.45
N ASP A 99 5.14 -19.91 7.11
CA ASP A 99 4.38 -21.17 7.17
C ASP A 99 3.21 -21.01 8.15
N LEU A 100 2.04 -20.58 7.63
CA LEU A 100 0.85 -20.27 8.44
C LEU A 100 0.32 -21.48 9.23
N MET A 101 0.55 -22.70 8.75
CA MET A 101 0.11 -23.91 9.45
C MET A 101 0.96 -24.17 10.70
N ASP A 102 2.25 -23.85 10.63
CA ASP A 102 3.19 -24.00 11.73
C ASP A 102 3.05 -22.85 12.75
N LEU A 103 3.05 -21.60 12.27
CA LEU A 103 2.99 -20.40 13.10
C LEU A 103 1.58 -20.06 13.62
N GLY A 104 0.52 -20.59 13.01
CA GLY A 104 -0.85 -20.40 13.48
C GLY A 104 -1.03 -20.83 14.94
N SER A 105 -0.35 -21.89 15.36
CA SER A 105 -0.40 -22.38 16.74
C SER A 105 0.19 -21.39 17.78
N ASP A 106 1.22 -20.62 17.40
CA ASP A 106 1.90 -19.67 18.29
C ASP A 106 1.15 -18.35 18.48
N PHE A 107 0.31 -17.98 17.50
CA PHE A 107 -0.40 -16.70 17.45
C PHE A 107 -1.91 -16.80 17.71
N LEU A 108 -2.53 -17.97 17.54
CA LEU A 108 -3.98 -18.16 17.65
C LEU A 108 -4.48 -18.69 19.01
N GLN A 109 -3.59 -18.89 19.99
CA GLN A 109 -4.00 -19.30 21.34
C GLN A 109 -3.94 -18.11 22.31
N PRO A 110 -5.03 -17.35 22.49
CA PRO A 110 -5.18 -16.51 23.66
C PRO A 110 -5.32 -17.44 24.88
N GLY A 111 -4.32 -17.45 25.76
CA GLY A 111 -4.52 -18.02 27.10
C GLY A 111 -5.59 -17.23 27.87
N ASP A 112 -6.02 -17.75 29.04
CA ASP A 112 -6.96 -17.09 29.97
C ASP A 112 -6.37 -15.83 30.65
N SER A 113 -5.79 -14.93 29.87
CA SER A 113 -5.09 -13.74 30.32
C SER A 113 -5.78 -12.47 29.84
N ASP A 114 -5.51 -11.34 30.52
CA ASP A 114 -6.00 -10.05 30.07
C ASP A 114 -5.29 -9.57 28.79
N ALA A 115 -5.89 -8.59 28.13
CA ALA A 115 -5.41 -8.06 26.85
C ALA A 115 -3.96 -7.54 26.90
N ALA A 116 -3.51 -6.95 28.02
CA ALA A 116 -2.16 -6.44 28.14
C ALA A 116 -1.14 -7.58 28.22
N ARG A 117 -1.42 -8.64 29.01
CA ARG A 117 -0.56 -9.84 29.08
C ARG A 117 -0.47 -10.55 27.73
N ILE A 118 -1.59 -10.70 27.02
CA ILE A 118 -1.64 -11.28 25.67
C ILE A 118 -0.78 -10.44 24.70
N ALA A 119 -0.94 -9.11 24.70
CA ALA A 119 -0.18 -8.22 23.83
C ALA A 119 1.34 -8.26 24.12
N TRP A 120 1.73 -8.35 25.40
CA TRP A 120 3.14 -8.48 25.80
C TRP A 120 3.76 -9.81 25.38
N ASP A 121 3.04 -10.93 25.53
CA ASP A 121 3.49 -12.24 25.06
C ASP A 121 3.63 -12.26 23.53
N LEU A 122 2.63 -11.74 22.82
CA LEU A 122 2.67 -11.57 21.38
C LEU A 122 3.88 -10.75 20.94
N ARG A 123 4.12 -9.60 21.58
CA ARG A 123 5.29 -8.76 21.30
C ARG A 123 6.60 -9.53 21.47
N ARG A 124 6.74 -10.33 22.54
CA ARG A 124 7.94 -11.16 22.76
C ARG A 124 8.14 -12.18 21.64
N LYS A 125 7.07 -12.89 21.24
CA LYS A 125 7.11 -13.85 20.13
C LYS A 125 7.50 -13.17 18.82
N VAL A 126 6.84 -12.07 18.47
CA VAL A 126 7.14 -11.28 17.25
C VAL A 126 8.59 -10.80 17.27
N THR A 127 9.07 -10.25 18.38
CA THR A 127 10.46 -9.79 18.51
C THR A 127 11.46 -10.93 18.27
N ARG A 128 11.17 -12.14 18.76
CA ARG A 128 12.00 -13.32 18.52
C ARG A 128 12.04 -13.70 17.04
N TYR A 129 10.92 -13.65 16.33
CA TYR A 129 10.90 -13.93 14.89
C TYR A 129 11.61 -12.84 14.09
N GLN A 130 11.46 -11.56 14.45
CA GLN A 130 12.15 -10.45 13.79
C GLN A 130 13.68 -10.53 13.90
N GLU A 131 14.21 -11.17 14.96
CA GLU A 131 15.65 -11.37 15.12
C GLU A 131 16.25 -12.17 13.95
N SER A 132 15.48 -13.09 13.33
CA SER A 132 15.93 -13.88 12.18
C SER A 132 16.35 -13.05 10.96
N PHE A 133 15.80 -11.84 10.81
CA PHE A 133 16.18 -10.90 9.76
C PHE A 133 17.14 -9.83 10.28
N SER A 134 16.99 -9.44 11.56
CA SER A 134 17.88 -8.48 12.21
C SER A 134 19.34 -8.97 12.25
N VAL A 135 19.58 -10.28 12.34
CA VAL A 135 20.94 -10.84 12.26
C VAL A 135 21.59 -10.69 10.87
N ILE A 136 20.78 -10.64 9.81
CA ILE A 136 21.27 -10.42 8.45
C ILE A 136 21.70 -8.96 8.31
N GLU A 137 20.84 -8.04 8.74
CA GLU A 137 21.12 -6.60 8.76
C GLU A 137 22.38 -6.25 9.57
N LYS A 138 22.60 -6.94 10.68
CA LYS A 138 23.76 -6.74 11.56
C LYS A 138 25.02 -7.49 11.10
N CYS A 139 24.93 -8.31 10.06
CA CYS A 139 26.08 -9.09 9.60
C CYS A 139 27.17 -8.14 9.09
N PRO A 140 28.44 -8.27 9.54
CA PRO A 140 29.51 -7.38 9.10
C PRO A 140 29.99 -7.66 7.67
N LYS A 141 29.37 -8.64 6.99
CA LYS A 141 29.79 -9.16 5.67
C LYS A 141 28.69 -8.86 4.65
N PRO A 142 29.05 -8.46 3.42
CA PRO A 142 28.07 -8.21 2.37
C PRO A 142 27.16 -9.43 2.13
N VAL A 143 25.85 -9.20 2.18
CA VAL A 143 24.80 -10.20 1.93
C VAL A 143 24.05 -9.88 0.64
N ILE A 144 24.05 -10.83 -0.30
CA ILE A 144 23.44 -10.69 -1.61
C ILE A 144 22.25 -11.64 -1.72
N ALA A 145 21.04 -11.12 -1.90
CA ALA A 145 19.87 -11.92 -2.22
C ALA A 145 19.78 -12.19 -3.73
N ALA A 146 19.66 -13.46 -4.12
CA ALA A 146 19.42 -13.92 -5.48
C ALA A 146 18.01 -14.52 -5.58
N VAL A 147 17.06 -13.75 -6.10
CA VAL A 147 15.63 -14.04 -6.07
C VAL A 147 15.11 -14.53 -7.43
N HIS A 148 14.44 -15.68 -7.47
CA HIS A 148 13.67 -16.14 -8.62
C HIS A 148 12.24 -16.51 -8.25
N GLY A 149 11.34 -16.45 -9.22
CA GLY A 149 9.92 -16.72 -8.98
C GLY A 149 9.33 -15.79 -7.92
N GLY A 150 8.41 -16.31 -7.09
CA GLY A 150 7.77 -15.49 -6.06
C GLY A 150 8.60 -15.33 -4.78
N CYS A 151 8.57 -14.12 -4.23
CA CYS A 151 9.09 -13.74 -2.93
C CYS A 151 7.96 -13.09 -2.13
N ILE A 152 7.40 -13.82 -1.15
CA ILE A 152 6.12 -13.46 -0.51
C ILE A 152 6.29 -13.20 0.99
N GLY A 153 5.60 -12.18 1.51
CA GLY A 153 5.45 -11.91 2.94
C GLY A 153 6.79 -11.78 3.64
N GLY A 154 7.09 -12.68 4.58
CA GLY A 154 8.38 -12.73 5.28
C GLY A 154 9.59 -12.88 4.35
N GLY A 155 9.42 -13.39 3.12
CA GLY A 155 10.47 -13.36 2.10
C GLY A 155 10.87 -11.95 1.67
N VAL A 156 9.91 -11.03 1.58
CA VAL A 156 10.16 -9.63 1.24
C VAL A 156 10.93 -8.94 2.37
N ASP A 157 10.58 -9.26 3.62
CA ASP A 157 11.28 -8.78 4.82
C ASP A 157 12.73 -9.28 4.84
N LEU A 158 12.96 -10.57 4.63
CA LEU A 158 14.28 -11.18 4.52
C LEU A 158 15.18 -10.46 3.49
N VAL A 159 14.70 -10.31 2.25
CA VAL A 159 15.53 -9.71 1.19
C VAL A 159 15.72 -8.21 1.39
N SER A 160 14.85 -7.55 2.17
CA SER A 160 15.02 -6.15 2.55
C SER A 160 16.19 -5.94 3.52
N ALA A 161 16.50 -6.94 4.35
CA ALA A 161 17.63 -6.93 5.28
C ALA A 161 18.99 -7.23 4.60
N CYS A 162 19.01 -7.65 3.34
CA CYS A 162 20.25 -7.89 2.58
C CYS A 162 20.84 -6.57 2.03
N ASP A 163 22.13 -6.54 1.68
CA ASP A 163 22.76 -5.34 1.09
C ASP A 163 22.39 -5.17 -0.39
N ILE A 164 22.45 -6.27 -1.15
CA ILE A 164 22.24 -6.28 -2.60
C ILE A 164 21.14 -7.28 -2.94
N ARG A 165 20.25 -6.94 -3.87
CA ARG A 165 19.18 -7.81 -4.36
C ARG A 165 19.26 -7.94 -5.88
N TYR A 166 19.51 -9.14 -6.36
CA TYR A 166 19.34 -9.52 -7.76
C TYR A 166 18.08 -10.34 -7.91
N CYS A 167 17.39 -10.16 -9.03
CA CYS A 167 16.22 -10.96 -9.35
C CYS A 167 16.21 -11.41 -10.82
N THR A 168 15.59 -12.55 -11.08
CA THR A 168 15.27 -12.96 -12.45
C THR A 168 14.18 -12.06 -13.03
N GLN A 169 14.12 -11.92 -14.35
CA GLN A 169 13.16 -11.04 -15.03
C GLN A 169 11.69 -11.42 -14.75
N ASP A 170 11.44 -12.69 -14.44
CA ASP A 170 10.14 -13.27 -14.10
C ASP A 170 9.86 -13.34 -12.59
N ALA A 171 10.77 -12.84 -11.76
CA ALA A 171 10.55 -12.78 -10.31
C ALA A 171 9.46 -11.76 -9.96
N TRP A 172 8.70 -12.04 -8.92
CA TRP A 172 7.64 -11.16 -8.41
C TRP A 172 7.65 -11.14 -6.89
N PHE A 173 7.24 -9.99 -6.33
CA PHE A 173 7.27 -9.72 -4.90
C PHE A 173 5.87 -9.39 -4.41
N GLN A 174 5.47 -9.93 -3.27
CA GLN A 174 4.14 -9.69 -2.72
C GLN A 174 4.14 -9.68 -1.20
N VAL A 175 3.64 -8.60 -0.60
CA VAL A 175 3.24 -8.60 0.82
C VAL A 175 1.72 -8.82 0.85
N LYS A 176 1.29 -10.07 1.00
CA LYS A 176 -0.15 -10.42 1.03
C LYS A 176 -0.70 -10.18 2.43
N ALA A 177 -1.21 -8.97 2.67
CA ALA A 177 -2.02 -8.68 3.85
C ALA A 177 -3.47 -9.09 3.58
N ILE A 178 -3.79 -10.39 3.65
CA ILE A 178 -5.19 -10.86 3.65
C ILE A 178 -5.39 -11.84 4.81
N PRO A 179 -6.40 -11.65 5.67
CA PRO A 179 -7.50 -10.68 5.56
C PRO A 179 -7.07 -9.20 5.68
N PHE A 180 -7.47 -8.38 4.71
CA PHE A 180 -7.20 -6.94 4.76
C PHE A 180 -8.27 -6.34 5.68
N ARG A 181 -7.89 -6.08 6.93
CA ARG A 181 -8.76 -5.54 7.96
C ARG A 181 -8.32 -4.11 8.26
N ASN A 182 -9.18 -3.14 7.99
CA ASN A 182 -8.91 -1.73 8.23
C ASN A 182 -9.86 -1.19 9.32
N PRO A 183 -9.34 -0.87 10.52
CA PRO A 183 -10.12 -0.20 11.55
C PRO A 183 -10.63 1.17 11.08
N ILE A 184 -11.87 1.48 11.41
CA ILE A 184 -12.48 2.80 11.22
C ILE A 184 -12.53 3.47 12.60
N TYR A 185 -11.46 4.18 12.95
CA TYR A 185 -11.36 4.88 14.23
C TYR A 185 -12.46 5.94 14.34
N GLY A 186 -13.24 5.89 15.43
CA GLY A 186 -14.39 6.78 15.64
C GLY A 186 -15.70 6.34 14.97
N GLY A 187 -15.70 5.14 14.36
CA GLY A 187 -16.88 4.54 13.73
C GLY A 187 -17.18 5.13 12.34
N LEU A 188 -17.97 4.39 11.56
CA LEU A 188 -18.44 4.85 10.26
C LEU A 188 -19.56 5.88 10.45
N ARG A 189 -19.60 6.90 9.58
CA ARG A 189 -20.57 8.00 9.63
C ARG A 189 -21.12 8.29 8.25
N SER A 190 -22.29 8.89 8.21
CA SER A 190 -22.87 9.39 6.97
C SER A 190 -21.91 10.43 6.33
N GLY A 191 -21.81 10.41 5.01
CA GLY A 191 -20.85 11.20 4.24
C GLY A 191 -19.46 10.55 4.15
N MET A 192 -19.20 9.43 4.83
CA MET A 192 -17.99 8.65 4.64
C MET A 192 -18.05 7.87 3.32
N SER A 193 -16.88 7.43 2.87
CA SER A 193 -16.72 6.61 1.68
C SER A 193 -15.59 5.61 1.91
N VAL A 194 -15.77 4.38 1.43
CA VAL A 194 -14.74 3.35 1.46
C VAL A 194 -14.34 3.05 0.02
N TYR A 195 -13.08 3.33 -0.30
CA TYR A 195 -12.50 3.05 -1.61
C TYR A 195 -11.69 1.76 -1.54
N ILE A 196 -11.91 0.86 -2.48
CA ILE A 196 -11.17 -0.40 -2.61
C ILE A 196 -10.70 -0.53 -4.05
N GLN A 197 -9.39 -0.70 -4.23
CA GLN A 197 -8.80 -0.98 -5.53
C GLN A 197 -8.12 -2.34 -5.48
N GLY A 198 -8.29 -3.11 -6.55
CA GLY A 198 -7.75 -4.44 -6.59
C GLY A 198 -7.76 -5.07 -7.97
N MET A 199 -7.40 -6.35 -7.99
CA MET A 199 -7.45 -7.22 -9.17
C MET A 199 -8.14 -8.53 -8.79
N ILE A 200 -9.01 -8.99 -9.69
CA ILE A 200 -9.72 -10.26 -9.58
C ILE A 200 -8.86 -11.37 -10.17
N PRO A 201 -8.36 -12.33 -9.39
CA PRO A 201 -7.56 -13.42 -9.93
C PRO A 201 -8.33 -14.26 -10.97
N HIS A 202 -7.62 -14.85 -11.94
CA HIS A 202 -8.26 -15.74 -12.93
C HIS A 202 -8.97 -16.95 -12.30
N HIS A 203 -8.49 -17.43 -11.15
CA HIS A 203 -9.02 -18.58 -10.42
C HIS A 203 -10.03 -18.20 -9.32
N VAL A 204 -10.55 -16.97 -9.34
CA VAL A 204 -11.53 -16.51 -8.35
C VAL A 204 -12.75 -17.43 -8.28
N ASN A 205 -13.14 -17.80 -7.06
CA ASN A 205 -14.45 -18.36 -6.76
C ASN A 205 -15.37 -17.28 -6.18
N ARG A 206 -14.95 -16.64 -5.09
CA ARG A 206 -15.69 -15.53 -4.47
C ARG A 206 -14.78 -14.67 -3.62
N PHE A 207 -15.18 -13.42 -3.43
CA PHE A 207 -14.59 -12.56 -2.40
C PHE A 207 -15.69 -11.80 -1.67
N SER A 208 -15.39 -11.23 -0.52
CA SER A 208 -16.33 -10.41 0.23
C SER A 208 -15.70 -9.16 0.79
N VAL A 209 -16.51 -8.11 0.90
CA VAL A 209 -16.22 -6.90 1.66
C VAL A 209 -17.26 -6.82 2.77
N ASN A 210 -16.77 -6.77 4.01
CA ASN A 210 -17.58 -6.76 5.21
C ASN A 210 -17.40 -5.45 5.95
N PHE A 211 -18.51 -4.79 6.26
CA PHE A 211 -18.56 -3.69 7.21
C PHE A 211 -18.95 -4.26 8.58
N SER A 212 -17.96 -4.49 9.43
CA SER A 212 -18.10 -5.20 10.71
C SER A 212 -18.25 -4.25 11.89
N CYS A 213 -19.06 -4.66 12.86
CA CYS A 213 -19.30 -3.91 14.09
C CYS A 213 -18.19 -4.04 15.14
N GLY A 214 -17.18 -4.86 14.86
CA GLY A 214 -15.98 -4.98 15.66
C GLY A 214 -14.78 -5.47 14.86
N GLN A 215 -13.62 -5.43 15.50
CA GLN A 215 -12.34 -5.78 14.87
C GLN A 215 -12.01 -7.27 14.97
N PHE A 216 -12.83 -8.05 15.67
CA PHE A 216 -12.64 -9.48 15.87
C PHE A 216 -13.60 -10.29 14.99
N ASP A 217 -13.28 -11.57 14.81
CA ASP A 217 -14.14 -12.51 14.09
C ASP A 217 -15.37 -12.84 14.94
N GLY A 218 -16.47 -13.24 14.27
CA GLY A 218 -17.76 -13.50 14.92
C GLY A 218 -18.55 -12.25 15.31
N THR A 219 -18.04 -11.04 15.03
CA THR A 219 -18.78 -9.78 15.23
C THR A 219 -19.89 -9.60 14.20
N ASP A 220 -20.93 -8.84 14.56
CA ASP A 220 -22.01 -8.46 13.63
C ASP A 220 -21.42 -7.84 12.35
N ILE A 221 -22.01 -8.16 11.20
CA ILE A 221 -21.66 -7.60 9.89
C ILE A 221 -22.84 -6.75 9.45
N ALA A 222 -22.72 -5.42 9.54
CA ALA A 222 -23.74 -4.49 9.12
C ALA A 222 -24.02 -4.59 7.62
N PHE A 223 -22.97 -4.77 6.82
CA PHE A 223 -23.09 -4.96 5.39
C PHE A 223 -22.06 -5.96 4.86
N HIS A 224 -22.55 -7.06 4.31
CA HIS A 224 -21.81 -8.10 3.62
C HIS A 224 -22.03 -7.96 2.12
N PHE A 225 -20.99 -7.57 1.38
CA PHE A 225 -20.97 -7.52 -0.07
C PHE A 225 -20.19 -8.73 -0.60
N ASN A 226 -20.82 -9.65 -1.33
CA ASN A 226 -20.19 -10.90 -1.75
C ASN A 226 -20.45 -11.26 -3.22
N PRO A 227 -19.54 -10.83 -4.11
CA PRO A 227 -19.51 -11.29 -5.49
C PRO A 227 -19.09 -12.77 -5.59
N ARG A 228 -19.86 -13.57 -6.33
CA ARG A 228 -19.66 -15.00 -6.55
C ARG A 228 -19.53 -15.29 -8.04
N PHE A 229 -18.47 -16.01 -8.41
CA PHE A 229 -18.14 -16.40 -9.78
C PHE A 229 -18.46 -17.89 -10.02
N ASP A 230 -19.64 -18.32 -9.55
CA ASP A 230 -20.12 -19.70 -9.51
C ASP A 230 -20.91 -20.11 -10.76
N GLY A 231 -20.70 -19.41 -11.88
CA GLY A 231 -21.34 -19.66 -13.17
C GLY A 231 -22.67 -18.93 -13.36
N ARG A 232 -23.27 -18.39 -12.29
CA ARG A 232 -24.42 -17.48 -12.36
C ARG A 232 -24.03 -16.01 -12.18
N ASP A 233 -22.75 -15.75 -11.92
CA ASP A 233 -22.14 -14.43 -11.77
C ASP A 233 -23.01 -13.46 -10.93
N THR A 234 -23.31 -13.89 -9.71
CA THR A 234 -24.24 -13.24 -8.79
C THR A 234 -23.49 -12.41 -7.75
N VAL A 235 -24.07 -11.28 -7.35
CA VAL A 235 -23.63 -10.55 -6.14
C VAL A 235 -24.68 -10.70 -5.05
N VAL A 236 -24.24 -11.20 -3.89
CA VAL A 236 -25.07 -11.38 -2.70
C VAL A 236 -24.78 -10.27 -1.70
N PHE A 237 -25.84 -9.73 -1.12
CA PHE A 237 -25.81 -8.68 -0.11
C PHE A 237 -26.58 -9.15 1.13
N ASN A 238 -26.02 -8.96 2.32
CA ASN A 238 -26.72 -9.34 3.54
C ASN A 238 -26.18 -8.62 4.79
N THR A 239 -26.83 -8.84 5.92
CA THR A 239 -26.40 -8.46 7.26
C THR A 239 -26.31 -9.73 8.10
N PHE A 240 -25.26 -9.84 8.91
CA PHE A 240 -25.13 -10.87 9.94
C PHE A 240 -25.29 -10.21 11.30
N GLN A 241 -26.27 -10.64 12.09
CA GLN A 241 -26.54 -10.06 13.40
C GLN A 241 -26.90 -11.14 14.40
N SER A 242 -26.37 -11.04 15.62
CA SER A 242 -26.71 -11.93 16.73
C SER A 242 -26.53 -13.42 16.38
N GLY A 243 -25.45 -13.74 15.64
CA GLY A 243 -25.11 -15.12 15.27
C GLY A 243 -25.85 -15.69 14.05
N SER A 244 -26.68 -14.89 13.37
CA SER A 244 -27.46 -15.36 12.22
C SER A 244 -27.43 -14.39 11.03
N TRP A 245 -27.55 -14.94 9.81
CA TRP A 245 -27.73 -14.16 8.60
C TRP A 245 -29.19 -13.72 8.46
N GLY A 246 -29.40 -12.46 8.08
CA GLY A 246 -30.71 -11.95 7.73
C GLY A 246 -31.18 -12.41 6.33
N PRO A 247 -32.29 -11.83 5.83
CA PRO A 247 -32.77 -12.09 4.47
C PRO A 247 -31.76 -11.65 3.41
N GLU A 248 -31.38 -12.55 2.50
CA GLU A 248 -30.43 -12.22 1.42
C GLU A 248 -31.06 -11.32 0.35
N GLU A 249 -30.31 -10.31 -0.07
CA GLU A 249 -30.56 -9.55 -1.29
C GLU A 249 -29.59 -10.05 -2.38
N ARG A 250 -30.08 -10.20 -3.61
CA ARG A 250 -29.31 -10.80 -4.72
C ARG A 250 -29.47 -9.97 -5.98
N LYS A 251 -28.35 -9.74 -6.68
CA LYS A 251 -28.35 -9.19 -8.04
C LYS A 251 -27.78 -10.22 -9.00
N ASN A 252 -28.62 -10.67 -9.93
CA ASN A 252 -28.32 -11.75 -10.88
C ASN A 252 -28.01 -11.24 -12.29
N ASP A 253 -28.06 -9.92 -12.53
CA ASP A 253 -27.90 -9.31 -13.86
C ASP A 253 -26.43 -9.17 -14.28
N GLY A 254 -25.58 -10.10 -13.83
CA GLY A 254 -24.13 -10.11 -14.06
C GLY A 254 -23.31 -9.42 -12.96
N ILE A 255 -22.07 -9.88 -12.85
CA ILE A 255 -21.08 -9.40 -11.89
C ILE A 255 -20.27 -8.25 -12.52
N PRO A 256 -20.09 -7.09 -11.86
CA PRO A 256 -19.39 -5.94 -12.43
C PRO A 256 -17.85 -6.09 -12.37
N PHE A 257 -17.39 -7.34 -12.27
CA PHE A 257 -15.99 -7.71 -12.06
C PHE A 257 -15.56 -8.70 -13.13
N ARG A 258 -14.36 -8.51 -13.68
CA ARG A 258 -13.82 -9.40 -14.72
C ARG A 258 -12.68 -10.24 -14.16
N LYS A 259 -12.69 -11.56 -14.39
CA LYS A 259 -11.55 -12.44 -14.06
C LYS A 259 -10.27 -11.97 -14.77
N GLY A 260 -9.19 -11.80 -14.02
CA GLY A 260 -7.93 -11.17 -14.47
C GLY A 260 -7.97 -9.65 -14.58
N GLY A 261 -9.11 -9.02 -14.31
CA GLY A 261 -9.32 -7.58 -14.44
C GLY A 261 -9.07 -6.81 -13.16
N HIS A 262 -8.66 -5.55 -13.31
CA HIS A 262 -8.61 -4.59 -12.22
C HIS A 262 -10.01 -4.00 -11.95
N PHE A 263 -10.24 -3.54 -10.72
CA PHE A 263 -11.49 -2.90 -10.34
C PHE A 263 -11.27 -1.72 -9.38
N GLU A 264 -12.18 -0.76 -9.45
CA GLU A 264 -12.48 0.17 -8.37
C GLU A 264 -13.84 -0.17 -7.78
N LEU A 265 -13.92 -0.25 -6.46
CA LEU A 265 -15.14 -0.47 -5.70
C LEU A 265 -15.25 0.63 -4.65
N VAL A 266 -16.33 1.41 -4.73
CA VAL A 266 -16.58 2.54 -3.83
C VAL A 266 -17.90 2.30 -3.10
N PHE A 267 -17.85 2.35 -1.78
CA PHE A 267 -19.03 2.39 -0.93
C PHE A 267 -19.22 3.82 -0.43
N LEU A 268 -20.24 4.51 -0.92
CA LEU A 268 -20.66 5.80 -0.36
C LEU A 268 -21.63 5.53 0.79
N VAL A 269 -21.36 6.14 1.94
CA VAL A 269 -22.13 5.93 3.16
C VAL A 269 -23.14 7.05 3.29
N ASN A 270 -24.39 6.76 2.99
CA ASN A 270 -25.50 7.69 3.12
C ASN A 270 -26.19 7.52 4.49
N PRO A 271 -27.06 8.45 4.93
CA PRO A 271 -27.76 8.32 6.20
C PRO A 271 -28.60 7.03 6.34
N GLY A 272 -29.15 6.52 5.23
CA GLY A 272 -30.04 5.35 5.24
C GLY A 272 -29.54 4.13 4.44
N SER A 273 -28.41 4.24 3.75
CA SER A 273 -27.93 3.19 2.86
C SER A 273 -26.42 3.23 2.60
N PHE A 274 -25.89 2.10 2.13
CA PHE A 274 -24.62 2.02 1.41
C PHE A 274 -24.90 2.06 -0.09
N GLN A 275 -24.41 3.09 -0.78
CA GLN A 275 -24.42 3.11 -2.24
C GLN A 275 -23.11 2.51 -2.76
N VAL A 276 -23.24 1.41 -3.51
CA VAL A 276 -22.13 0.67 -4.11
C VAL A 276 -21.93 1.13 -5.54
N ASN A 277 -20.73 1.61 -5.84
CA ASN A 277 -20.30 1.93 -7.20
C ASN A 277 -19.13 1.02 -7.59
N VAL A 278 -19.13 0.52 -8.82
CA VAL A 278 -18.06 -0.31 -9.37
C VAL A 278 -17.58 0.31 -10.68
N ASN A 279 -16.27 0.57 -10.76
CA ASN A 279 -15.62 1.20 -11.91
C ASN A 279 -16.29 2.52 -12.34
N GLY A 280 -16.65 3.35 -11.36
CA GLY A 280 -17.31 4.64 -11.59
C GLY A 280 -18.82 4.59 -11.85
N PHE A 281 -19.43 3.40 -11.94
CA PHE A 281 -20.86 3.24 -12.21
C PHE A 281 -21.64 2.81 -10.97
N PRO A 282 -22.82 3.38 -10.69
CA PRO A 282 -23.73 2.89 -9.67
C PRO A 282 -24.11 1.44 -9.92
N PHE A 283 -23.97 0.60 -8.90
CA PHE A 283 -24.20 -0.84 -9.01
C PHE A 283 -25.34 -1.32 -8.12
N TYR A 284 -25.36 -0.88 -6.86
CA TYR A 284 -26.38 -1.30 -5.90
C TYR A 284 -26.55 -0.28 -4.77
N GLU A 285 -27.71 -0.28 -4.13
CA GLU A 285 -27.96 0.48 -2.90
C GLU A 285 -28.51 -0.46 -1.84
N TYR A 286 -27.76 -0.62 -0.74
CA TYR A 286 -28.11 -1.51 0.36
C TYR A 286 -28.58 -0.71 1.57
N ARG A 287 -29.83 -0.92 2.02
CA ARG A 287 -30.37 -0.19 3.18
C ARG A 287 -29.75 -0.65 4.49
N HIS A 288 -29.48 0.29 5.39
CA HIS A 288 -28.91 -0.02 6.71
C HIS A 288 -29.89 -0.89 7.52
N ARG A 289 -29.43 -2.07 7.94
CA ARG A 289 -30.17 -2.94 8.88
C ARG A 289 -29.61 -2.88 10.30
N ILE A 290 -28.35 -2.45 10.43
CA ILE A 290 -27.68 -2.18 11.70
C ILE A 290 -27.33 -0.68 11.74
N PRO A 291 -27.44 -0.01 12.90
CA PRO A 291 -27.03 1.39 13.04
C PRO A 291 -25.58 1.60 12.59
N LEU A 292 -25.38 2.61 11.75
CA LEU A 292 -24.12 2.86 11.04
C LEU A 292 -22.94 3.09 12.00
N GLU A 293 -23.21 3.79 13.11
CA GLU A 293 -22.24 4.10 14.15
C GLU A 293 -21.64 2.87 14.84
N ARG A 294 -22.29 1.70 14.71
CA ARG A 294 -21.75 0.44 15.22
C ARG A 294 -20.64 -0.11 14.33
N VAL A 295 -20.54 0.31 13.06
CA VAL A 295 -19.52 -0.18 12.14
C VAL A 295 -18.16 0.42 12.48
N GLN A 296 -17.21 -0.46 12.80
CA GLN A 296 -15.88 -0.08 13.29
C GLN A 296 -14.74 -0.60 12.40
N CYS A 297 -15.06 -1.39 11.39
CA CYS A 297 -14.04 -2.07 10.60
C CYS A 297 -14.55 -2.40 9.20
N VAL A 298 -13.67 -2.24 8.20
CA VAL A 298 -13.87 -2.85 6.88
C VAL A 298 -12.93 -4.03 6.75
N HIS A 299 -13.45 -5.16 6.31
CA HIS A 299 -12.71 -6.40 6.16
C HIS A 299 -12.93 -7.00 4.77
N VAL A 300 -11.84 -7.23 4.04
CA VAL A 300 -11.88 -7.91 2.73
C VAL A 300 -11.33 -9.32 2.85
N ALA A 301 -12.10 -10.30 2.37
CA ALA A 301 -11.77 -11.72 2.42
C ALA A 301 -12.05 -12.44 1.08
N GLY A 302 -11.51 -13.65 0.93
CA GLY A 302 -11.68 -14.49 -0.26
C GLY A 302 -10.68 -14.19 -1.38
N ASP A 303 -11.03 -14.62 -2.59
CA ASP A 303 -10.14 -14.66 -3.74
C ASP A 303 -10.04 -13.30 -4.44
N VAL A 304 -9.33 -12.36 -3.83
CA VAL A 304 -9.11 -11.02 -4.39
C VAL A 304 -7.71 -10.51 -4.06
N THR A 305 -7.13 -9.71 -4.95
CA THR A 305 -5.89 -8.97 -4.66
C THR A 305 -6.25 -7.53 -4.36
N ILE A 306 -5.98 -7.07 -3.14
CA ILE A 306 -6.20 -5.67 -2.75
C ILE A 306 -4.90 -4.90 -2.93
N GLN A 307 -4.98 -3.81 -3.68
CA GLN A 307 -3.88 -2.86 -3.88
C GLN A 307 -3.99 -1.69 -2.91
N SER A 308 -5.21 -1.19 -2.71
CA SER A 308 -5.49 -0.12 -1.76
C SER A 308 -6.88 -0.29 -1.15
N LEU A 309 -7.01 0.10 0.11
CA LEU A 309 -8.31 0.32 0.75
C LEU A 309 -8.20 1.58 1.60
N THR A 310 -9.06 2.57 1.31
CA THR A 310 -9.02 3.87 1.99
C THR A 310 -10.36 4.23 2.62
N VAL A 311 -10.27 4.47 3.93
CA VAL A 311 -11.14 5.23 4.84
C VAL A 311 -11.31 6.71 4.47
N VAL A 312 -12.41 7.19 3.89
CA VAL A 312 -12.57 8.59 3.46
C VAL A 312 -13.81 9.23 4.08
N GLY A 313 -13.77 10.52 4.45
CA GLY A 313 -14.88 11.23 5.12
C GLY A 313 -14.84 11.07 6.63
N GLY A 314 -15.23 12.09 7.40
CA GLY A 314 -15.15 12.08 8.87
C GLY A 314 -14.82 13.43 9.53
N GLY A 315 -14.56 14.47 8.74
CA GLY A 315 -14.41 15.83 9.25
C GLY A 315 -15.77 16.52 9.38
N GLY A 316 -16.19 16.81 10.62
CA GLY A 316 -17.28 17.76 10.90
C GLY A 316 -18.54 17.13 11.52
N GLY A 317 -18.47 16.84 12.81
CA GLY A 317 -19.63 16.56 13.63
C GLY A 317 -19.19 16.54 15.09
N MET A 318 -19.32 17.69 15.77
CA MET A 318 -19.15 17.78 17.22
C MET A 318 -19.86 16.60 17.89
N ALA A 319 -19.13 15.85 18.70
CA ALA A 319 -19.78 15.14 19.79
C ALA A 319 -20.47 16.22 20.62
N THR A 320 -21.81 16.26 20.57
CA THR A 320 -22.59 17.00 21.55
C THR A 320 -22.27 16.38 22.91
N LEU A 321 -21.37 17.01 23.65
CA LEU A 321 -21.23 16.74 25.08
C LEU A 321 -22.61 16.91 25.73
N PRO A 322 -22.98 16.06 26.69
CA PRO A 322 -24.25 16.22 27.39
C PRO A 322 -24.26 17.60 28.04
N SER A 323 -25.26 18.40 27.68
CA SER A 323 -25.49 19.73 28.23
C SER A 323 -25.80 19.61 29.72
N PHE A 324 -24.85 20.01 30.57
CA PHE A 324 -25.12 20.31 31.97
C PHE A 324 -25.80 21.68 32.07
N PRO A 325 -26.85 21.85 32.89
CA PRO A 325 -27.51 23.14 33.06
C PRO A 325 -26.56 24.09 33.81
N THR A 326 -26.07 25.12 33.13
CA THR A 326 -25.21 26.16 33.71
C THR A 326 -26.07 27.34 34.15
N GLY A 327 -26.41 27.37 35.43
CA GLY A 327 -26.85 28.59 36.11
C GLY A 327 -25.64 29.28 36.75
N GLY A 328 -25.19 30.40 36.16
CA GLY A 328 -24.21 31.29 36.77
C GLY A 328 -23.34 32.04 35.76
N PRO A 329 -23.12 33.37 35.90
CA PRO A 329 -22.33 34.14 34.95
C PRO A 329 -20.83 33.94 35.22
N ALA A 330 -20.10 33.43 34.23
CA ALA A 330 -18.64 33.37 34.26
C ALA A 330 -18.04 34.52 33.40
N PRO A 331 -16.86 35.07 33.76
CA PRO A 331 -16.28 36.25 33.11
C PRO A 331 -15.80 35.92 31.70
N GLY A 332 -15.99 36.88 30.78
CA GLY A 332 -15.62 36.74 29.37
C GLY A 332 -14.11 36.60 29.17
N PHE A 333 -13.70 35.46 28.61
CA PHE A 333 -12.40 35.32 27.96
C PHE A 333 -12.51 35.80 26.50
N PRO A 334 -11.48 36.49 25.96
CA PRO A 334 -11.53 37.01 24.61
C PRO A 334 -11.60 35.86 23.59
N ASN A 335 -12.45 36.06 22.59
CA ASN A 335 -12.75 35.14 21.51
C ASN A 335 -11.49 34.83 20.66
N MET A 336 -10.71 33.84 21.07
CA MET A 336 -9.69 33.22 20.21
C MET A 336 -10.40 32.34 19.19
N SER A 337 -10.81 32.95 18.08
CA SER A 337 -11.19 32.23 16.86
C SER A 337 -9.94 31.55 16.30
N LEU A 338 -9.65 30.35 16.79
CA LEU A 338 -8.63 29.48 16.21
C LEU A 338 -9.02 29.17 14.75
N PRO A 339 -8.11 29.35 13.78
CA PRO A 339 -8.40 29.07 12.38
C PRO A 339 -8.69 27.57 12.21
N VAL A 340 -9.92 27.27 11.80
CA VAL A 340 -10.37 25.92 11.47
C VAL A 340 -9.63 25.47 10.20
N MET A 341 -8.74 24.48 10.32
CA MET A 341 -8.16 23.77 9.18
C MET A 341 -9.28 23.04 8.43
N GLY A 342 -9.45 23.33 7.14
CA GLY A 342 -10.39 22.62 6.28
C GLY A 342 -9.98 21.14 6.16
N GLY A 343 -10.92 20.24 6.40
CA GLY A 343 -10.71 18.82 6.17
C GLY A 343 -10.48 18.49 4.69
N PRO A 344 -10.06 17.25 4.37
CA PRO A 344 -9.96 16.78 2.98
C PRO A 344 -11.29 16.94 2.22
N VAL A 345 -11.20 17.42 0.98
CA VAL A 345 -12.32 17.55 0.04
C VAL A 345 -12.37 16.31 -0.85
N TYR A 346 -13.54 15.67 -0.93
CA TYR A 346 -13.72 14.41 -1.65
C TYR A 346 -14.55 14.59 -2.91
N ASN A 347 -14.15 13.89 -3.97
CA ASN A 347 -14.73 13.96 -5.31
C ASN A 347 -15.04 15.40 -5.79
N PRO A 348 -14.12 16.37 -5.65
CA PRO A 348 -14.41 17.72 -6.08
C PRO A 348 -14.62 17.78 -7.60
N PRO A 349 -15.52 18.66 -8.09
CA PRO A 349 -15.66 18.89 -9.51
C PRO A 349 -14.36 19.47 -10.10
N VAL A 350 -14.13 19.19 -11.38
CA VAL A 350 -13.02 19.75 -12.15
C VAL A 350 -13.59 20.75 -13.16
N PRO A 351 -13.14 22.03 -13.18
CA PRO A 351 -12.02 22.57 -12.41
C PRO A 351 -12.30 22.74 -10.92
N TYR A 352 -11.33 22.38 -10.09
CA TYR A 352 -11.36 22.58 -8.64
C TYR A 352 -10.61 23.84 -8.26
N ASN A 353 -11.17 24.64 -7.37
CA ASN A 353 -10.52 25.78 -6.73
C ASN A 353 -10.70 25.69 -5.22
N GLY A 354 -9.60 25.49 -4.48
CA GLY A 354 -9.57 25.39 -3.04
C GLY A 354 -8.79 26.54 -2.40
N MET A 355 -9.33 27.11 -1.32
CA MET A 355 -8.59 28.04 -0.48
C MET A 355 -7.75 27.26 0.54
N MET A 356 -6.59 27.80 0.88
CA MET A 356 -5.65 27.24 1.86
C MET A 356 -5.40 28.28 2.95
N PRO A 357 -6.33 28.42 3.93
CA PRO A 357 -6.28 29.46 4.94
C PRO A 357 -5.00 29.39 5.77
N GLY A 358 -4.43 30.56 6.10
CA GLY A 358 -3.18 30.66 6.85
C GLY A 358 -1.90 30.47 6.02
N GLY A 359 -2.03 30.33 4.69
CA GLY A 359 -0.90 30.20 3.79
C GLY A 359 -0.17 28.86 3.90
N MET A 360 1.03 28.80 3.32
CA MET A 360 1.87 27.59 3.33
C MET A 360 3.02 27.69 4.33
N CYS A 361 3.13 26.70 5.21
CA CYS A 361 4.27 26.56 6.09
C CYS A 361 5.21 25.44 5.63
N SER A 362 6.48 25.51 6.02
CA SER A 362 7.42 24.42 5.76
C SER A 362 6.91 23.12 6.37
N LYS A 363 7.11 22.01 5.64
CA LYS A 363 6.63 20.64 5.91
C LYS A 363 5.15 20.39 5.67
N LYS A 364 4.34 21.40 5.31
CA LYS A 364 2.96 21.18 4.84
C LYS A 364 2.97 20.31 3.59
N THR A 365 2.03 19.38 3.50
CA THR A 365 1.93 18.42 2.40
C THR A 365 0.52 18.48 1.84
N VAL A 366 0.42 18.80 0.56
CA VAL A 366 -0.84 18.77 -0.18
C VAL A 366 -0.94 17.43 -0.92
N VAL A 367 -2.06 16.75 -0.75
CA VAL A 367 -2.34 15.44 -1.36
C VAL A 367 -3.47 15.59 -2.37
N VAL A 368 -3.22 15.10 -3.59
CA VAL A 368 -4.22 15.08 -4.67
C VAL A 368 -4.30 13.65 -5.20
N ARG A 369 -5.49 13.07 -5.17
CA ARG A 369 -5.78 11.77 -5.79
C ARG A 369 -6.81 11.92 -6.88
N GLY A 370 -6.68 11.11 -7.91
CA GLY A 370 -7.59 11.14 -9.02
C GLY A 370 -7.34 10.04 -10.03
N PHE A 371 -8.06 10.15 -11.13
CA PHE A 371 -8.04 9.26 -12.27
C PHE A 371 -7.76 10.07 -13.54
N VAL A 372 -6.93 9.53 -14.43
CA VAL A 372 -6.68 10.09 -15.75
C VAL A 372 -7.61 9.40 -16.75
N PRO A 373 -8.64 10.08 -17.30
CA PRO A 373 -9.54 9.47 -18.28
C PRO A 373 -8.85 8.87 -19.50
N VAL A 374 -9.45 7.84 -20.08
CA VAL A 374 -9.02 7.33 -21.39
C VAL A 374 -9.15 8.46 -22.42
N GLY A 375 -8.10 8.72 -23.19
CA GLY A 375 -8.04 9.85 -24.13
C GLY A 375 -7.63 11.19 -23.52
N ALA A 376 -7.33 11.25 -22.21
CA ALA A 376 -6.82 12.46 -21.57
C ALA A 376 -5.50 12.93 -22.19
N GLN A 377 -5.42 14.22 -22.54
CA GLN A 377 -4.23 14.81 -23.14
C GLN A 377 -3.33 15.44 -22.08
N ARG A 378 -3.91 16.24 -21.17
CA ARG A 378 -3.19 16.90 -20.08
C ARG A 378 -4.11 17.35 -18.96
N PHE A 379 -3.56 17.52 -17.77
CA PHE A 379 -4.19 18.25 -16.66
C PHE A 379 -3.13 19.03 -15.89
N HIS A 380 -3.53 19.98 -15.03
CA HIS A 380 -2.59 20.75 -14.22
C HIS A 380 -3.06 20.94 -12.79
N ILE A 381 -2.08 21.14 -11.91
CA ILE A 381 -2.23 21.51 -10.51
C ILE A 381 -1.43 22.80 -10.31
N ASN A 382 -2.10 23.87 -9.93
CA ASN A 382 -1.56 25.20 -9.75
C ASN A 382 -1.60 25.59 -8.27
N PHE A 383 -0.45 25.97 -7.73
CA PHE A 383 -0.35 26.65 -6.44
C PHE A 383 -0.22 28.15 -6.68
N LYS A 384 -1.20 28.91 -6.20
CA LYS A 384 -1.40 30.31 -6.55
C LYS A 384 -1.36 31.20 -5.32
N VAL A 385 -1.03 32.47 -5.57
CA VAL A 385 -1.16 33.57 -4.61
C VAL A 385 -2.37 34.39 -5.04
N SER A 386 -3.47 34.30 -4.30
CA SER A 386 -4.77 34.86 -4.70
C SER A 386 -4.72 36.37 -4.93
N SER A 387 -3.91 37.10 -4.15
CA SER A 387 -3.79 38.56 -4.21
C SER A 387 -3.07 39.09 -5.46
N THR A 388 -2.21 38.29 -6.08
CA THR A 388 -1.42 38.67 -7.27
C THR A 388 -1.77 37.84 -8.50
N ASN A 389 -2.51 36.74 -8.31
CA ASN A 389 -2.77 35.70 -9.28
C ASN A 389 -1.48 35.04 -9.84
N ASP A 390 -0.34 35.19 -9.15
CA ASP A 390 0.90 34.50 -9.50
C ASP A 390 0.76 33.00 -9.27
N ILE A 391 1.30 32.20 -10.19
CA ILE A 391 1.39 30.74 -10.08
C ILE A 391 2.79 30.39 -9.59
N ALA A 392 2.92 30.10 -8.30
CA ALA A 392 4.18 29.74 -7.68
C ALA A 392 4.69 28.37 -8.15
N LEU A 393 3.79 27.41 -8.37
CA LEU A 393 4.08 26.11 -8.99
C LEU A 393 2.93 25.73 -9.92
N HIS A 394 3.24 25.56 -11.20
CA HIS A 394 2.42 24.90 -12.19
C HIS A 394 2.96 23.49 -12.39
N PHE A 395 2.20 22.46 -12.02
CA PHE A 395 2.54 21.06 -12.23
C PHE A 395 1.60 20.48 -13.29
N ASN A 396 2.12 20.11 -14.45
CA ASN A 396 1.31 19.81 -15.63
C ASN A 396 1.74 18.51 -16.33
N PRO A 397 1.13 17.38 -15.93
CA PRO A 397 1.21 16.13 -16.69
C PRO A 397 0.60 16.27 -18.09
N ARG A 398 1.37 15.87 -19.10
CA ARG A 398 1.01 15.87 -20.53
C ARG A 398 1.23 14.46 -21.08
N MET A 399 0.13 13.71 -21.20
CA MET A 399 0.16 12.31 -21.65
C MET A 399 0.51 12.21 -23.14
N ASN A 400 0.07 13.17 -23.95
CA ASN A 400 0.38 13.25 -25.38
C ASN A 400 1.86 13.52 -25.68
N GLU A 401 2.54 14.30 -24.82
CA GLU A 401 3.98 14.58 -24.91
C GLU A 401 4.81 13.58 -24.08
N ASN A 402 4.16 12.63 -23.38
CA ASN A 402 4.78 11.71 -22.43
C ASN A 402 5.74 12.42 -21.44
N THR A 403 5.31 13.56 -20.89
CA THR A 403 6.13 14.38 -19.98
C THR A 403 5.31 15.04 -18.87
N VAL A 404 5.98 15.53 -17.84
CA VAL A 404 5.38 16.34 -16.78
C VAL A 404 6.12 17.66 -16.69
N VAL A 405 5.47 18.73 -17.12
CA VAL A 405 6.06 20.07 -17.13
C VAL A 405 5.89 20.71 -15.76
N ARG A 406 6.94 21.37 -15.27
CA ARG A 406 6.86 22.27 -14.11
C ARG A 406 7.30 23.67 -14.50
N ASN A 407 6.61 24.68 -14.00
CA ASN A 407 6.98 26.07 -14.20
C ASN A 407 6.38 26.98 -13.12
N SER A 408 6.68 28.27 -13.19
CA SER A 408 6.03 29.32 -12.40
C SER A 408 5.64 30.45 -13.36
N GLN A 409 4.47 31.05 -13.12
CA GLN A 409 4.04 32.26 -13.82
C GLN A 409 4.05 33.40 -12.81
N LEU A 410 5.01 34.31 -12.96
CA LEU A 410 5.22 35.42 -12.03
C LEU A 410 5.04 36.73 -12.78
N ARG A 411 4.24 37.65 -12.23
CA ARG A 411 3.91 38.94 -12.87
C ARG A 411 3.37 38.76 -14.29
N GLY A 412 2.51 37.75 -14.46
CA GLY A 412 1.88 37.39 -15.74
C GLY A 412 2.78 36.65 -16.75
N SER A 413 4.09 36.50 -16.49
CA SER A 413 5.03 35.87 -17.43
C SER A 413 5.46 34.49 -16.98
N TRP A 414 5.46 33.52 -17.90
CA TRP A 414 5.99 32.18 -17.65
C TRP A 414 7.51 32.19 -17.60
N GLY A 415 8.08 31.49 -16.62
CA GLY A 415 9.53 31.23 -16.58
C GLY A 415 9.96 30.11 -17.54
N GLN A 416 11.19 29.63 -17.35
CA GLN A 416 11.72 28.49 -18.09
C GLN A 416 11.05 27.18 -17.64
N GLU A 417 10.53 26.39 -18.57
CA GLU A 417 9.94 25.08 -18.24
C GLU A 417 10.98 24.07 -17.75
N GLU A 418 10.65 23.31 -16.72
CA GLU A 418 11.40 22.14 -16.27
C GLU A 418 10.69 20.87 -16.73
N ARG A 419 11.37 20.10 -17.60
CA ARG A 419 10.84 18.89 -18.25
C ARG A 419 11.58 17.61 -17.88
N LYS A 420 12.76 17.72 -17.26
CA LYS A 420 13.61 16.58 -16.92
C LYS A 420 12.91 15.71 -15.87
N ASN A 421 12.49 14.51 -16.27
CA ASN A 421 11.90 13.45 -15.45
C ASN A 421 12.38 12.10 -15.99
N PRO A 422 12.45 11.05 -15.16
CA PRO A 422 12.83 9.71 -15.62
C PRO A 422 11.76 9.08 -16.54
N PHE A 423 10.48 9.41 -16.34
CA PHE A 423 9.33 8.99 -17.17
C PHE A 423 8.09 9.83 -16.79
N ASN A 424 6.98 9.71 -17.54
CA ASN A 424 5.68 10.24 -17.12
C ASN A 424 4.92 9.15 -16.32
N PRO A 425 4.66 9.34 -15.01
CA PRO A 425 3.96 8.35 -14.18
C PRO A 425 2.44 8.35 -14.39
N PHE A 426 1.90 9.24 -15.22
CA PHE A 426 0.47 9.38 -15.48
C PHE A 426 0.13 8.76 -16.84
N LEU A 427 -0.70 7.71 -16.83
CA LEU A 427 -1.19 7.06 -18.05
C LEU A 427 -2.73 7.14 -18.12
N PRO A 428 -3.31 7.34 -19.32
CA PRO A 428 -4.76 7.25 -19.49
C PRO A 428 -5.31 5.90 -18.99
N GLY A 429 -6.41 5.95 -18.25
CA GLY A 429 -7.00 4.78 -17.59
C GLY A 429 -6.35 4.41 -16.26
N GLN A 430 -5.43 5.21 -15.71
CA GLN A 430 -4.80 4.96 -14.42
C GLN A 430 -5.18 5.98 -13.35
N TYR A 431 -5.22 5.51 -12.11
CA TYR A 431 -5.30 6.35 -10.93
C TYR A 431 -3.92 6.86 -10.53
N PHE A 432 -3.91 7.97 -9.81
CA PHE A 432 -2.70 8.51 -9.22
C PHE A 432 -2.93 8.98 -7.79
N ASP A 433 -1.85 8.96 -7.02
CA ASP A 433 -1.68 9.67 -5.76
C ASP A 433 -0.51 10.65 -5.93
N ILE A 434 -0.76 11.93 -5.72
CA ILE A 434 0.27 12.98 -5.73
C ILE A 434 0.38 13.52 -4.32
N SER A 435 1.60 13.60 -3.80
CA SER A 435 1.92 14.30 -2.55
C SER A 435 2.97 15.38 -2.81
N ILE A 436 2.62 16.63 -2.57
CA ILE A 436 3.50 17.79 -2.77
C ILE A 436 3.84 18.39 -1.42
N ARG A 437 5.09 18.19 -1.00
CA ARG A 437 5.61 18.70 0.27
C ARG A 437 6.35 20.02 0.08
N PHE A 438 5.99 21.01 0.87
CA PHE A 438 6.63 22.32 0.89
C PHE A 438 7.90 22.26 1.75
N GLY A 439 9.07 22.31 1.11
CA GLY A 439 10.35 22.51 1.81
C GLY A 439 10.72 23.99 1.91
N ASN A 440 11.78 24.29 2.67
CA ASN A 440 12.25 25.67 2.85
C ASN A 440 12.69 26.36 1.54
N GLN A 441 13.19 25.61 0.56
CA GLN A 441 13.76 26.16 -0.68
C GLN A 441 13.20 25.51 -1.95
N ARG A 442 12.40 24.46 -1.82
CA ARG A 442 11.91 23.65 -2.94
C ARG A 442 10.65 22.89 -2.57
N TYR A 443 9.86 22.54 -3.57
CA TYR A 443 8.81 21.53 -3.48
C TYR A 443 9.44 20.15 -3.66
N LYS A 444 9.02 19.18 -2.86
CA LYS A 444 9.31 17.75 -3.06
C LYS A 444 8.03 17.07 -3.52
N ILE A 445 8.06 16.48 -4.70
CA ILE A 445 6.87 15.93 -5.34
C ILE A 445 7.01 14.41 -5.40
N TYR A 446 6.00 13.73 -4.87
CA TYR A 446 5.90 12.28 -4.88
C TYR A 446 4.69 11.89 -5.71
N VAL A 447 4.83 10.84 -6.52
CA VAL A 447 3.73 10.26 -7.29
C VAL A 447 3.68 8.76 -6.98
N ASN A 448 2.50 8.28 -6.60
CA ASN A 448 2.24 6.89 -6.20
C ASN A 448 3.21 6.40 -5.11
N GLY A 449 3.49 7.28 -4.13
CA GLY A 449 4.42 6.99 -3.02
C GLY A 449 5.91 7.06 -3.36
N GLN A 450 6.29 7.23 -4.63
CA GLN A 450 7.69 7.33 -5.05
C GLN A 450 8.12 8.78 -5.22
N ASN A 451 9.39 9.09 -4.90
CA ASN A 451 9.96 10.40 -5.19
C ASN A 451 9.99 10.61 -6.71
N PHE A 452 9.32 11.65 -7.19
CA PHE A 452 9.21 11.92 -8.61
C PHE A 452 10.18 13.02 -9.05
N CYS A 453 10.08 14.20 -8.43
CA CYS A 453 11.01 15.30 -8.70
C CYS A 453 11.00 16.35 -7.57
N GLU A 454 11.96 17.26 -7.65
CA GLU A 454 11.99 18.47 -6.84
C GLU A 454 11.87 19.69 -7.76
N TYR A 455 11.25 20.77 -7.27
CA TYR A 455 11.15 22.04 -7.98
C TYR A 455 11.59 23.18 -7.06
N LYS A 456 12.59 23.96 -7.45
CA LYS A 456 13.11 25.05 -6.61
C LYS A 456 12.09 26.19 -6.53
N HIS A 457 11.94 26.79 -5.35
CA HIS A 457 11.06 27.95 -5.18
C HIS A 457 11.55 29.11 -6.05
N ARG A 458 10.76 29.45 -7.08
CA ARG A 458 10.94 30.70 -7.86
C ARG A 458 10.16 31.87 -7.29
N PHE A 459 9.14 31.57 -6.49
CA PHE A 459 8.43 32.52 -5.65
C PHE A 459 8.93 32.38 -4.20
N PRO A 460 9.82 33.26 -3.70
CA PRO A 460 10.48 33.08 -2.40
C PRO A 460 9.52 33.20 -1.21
N ALA A 461 8.49 34.01 -1.34
CA ALA A 461 7.47 34.22 -0.31
C ALA A 461 6.41 33.10 -0.31
N PHE A 462 6.82 31.84 -0.38
CA PHE A 462 5.93 30.68 -0.54
C PHE A 462 4.83 30.60 0.53
N HIS A 463 5.01 31.25 1.68
CA HIS A 463 3.99 31.38 2.73
C HIS A 463 2.75 32.16 2.31
N LEU A 464 2.83 32.99 1.26
CA LEU A 464 1.69 33.71 0.68
C LEU A 464 0.86 32.85 -0.29
N ILE A 465 1.28 31.61 -0.58
CA ILE A 465 0.49 30.68 -1.41
C ILE A 465 -0.72 30.24 -0.61
N ASP A 466 -1.91 30.55 -1.12
CA ASP A 466 -3.19 30.43 -0.41
C ASP A 466 -4.31 29.85 -1.28
N SER A 467 -4.03 29.54 -2.55
CA SER A 467 -5.02 28.99 -3.48
C SER A 467 -4.46 27.80 -4.26
N LEU A 468 -5.28 26.75 -4.37
CA LEU A 468 -5.01 25.56 -5.17
C LEU A 468 -6.04 25.46 -6.30
N GLU A 469 -5.57 25.38 -7.53
CA GLU A 469 -6.41 25.22 -8.72
C GLU A 469 -6.02 23.92 -9.44
N ILE A 470 -7.00 23.09 -9.79
CA ILE A 470 -6.78 21.86 -10.54
C ILE A 470 -7.75 21.79 -11.71
N ALA A 471 -7.23 21.65 -12.93
CA ALA A 471 -8.06 21.64 -14.14
C ALA A 471 -7.48 20.76 -15.26
N GLY A 472 -8.26 20.53 -16.31
CA GLY A 472 -7.89 19.71 -17.47
C GLY A 472 -8.52 18.32 -17.45
N ASN A 473 -7.94 17.37 -18.18
CA ASN A 473 -8.47 16.02 -18.35
C ASN A 473 -8.12 15.13 -17.13
N VAL A 474 -8.83 15.33 -16.03
CA VAL A 474 -8.65 14.59 -14.79
C VAL A 474 -9.98 14.46 -14.05
N VAL A 475 -10.18 13.37 -13.32
CA VAL A 475 -11.26 13.22 -12.36
C VAL A 475 -10.62 13.17 -10.97
N LEU A 476 -11.07 14.02 -10.06
CA LEU A 476 -10.50 14.08 -8.71
C LEU A 476 -11.31 13.21 -7.76
N SER A 477 -10.63 12.45 -6.91
CA SER A 477 -11.24 11.69 -5.82
C SER A 477 -10.97 12.29 -4.45
N LEU A 478 -9.82 12.96 -4.28
CA LEU A 478 -9.42 13.57 -3.02
C LEU A 478 -8.49 14.76 -3.24
N VAL A 479 -8.76 15.85 -2.55
CA VAL A 479 -7.84 16.98 -2.40
C VAL A 479 -7.74 17.33 -0.92
N GLN A 480 -6.54 17.25 -0.37
CA GLN A 480 -6.25 17.58 1.02
C GLN A 480 -5.11 18.59 1.04
N CYS A 481 -5.35 19.76 1.62
CA CYS A 481 -4.42 20.88 1.62
C CYS A 481 -3.74 21.10 2.97
#